data_AF-A0A9E0RPL6-F1
#
_entry.id   AF-A0A9E0RPL6-F1
#
_cell.length_a   1.000
_cell.length_b   1.000
_cell.length_c   1.000
_cell.angle_alpha   90.00
_cell.angle_beta   90.00
_cell.angle_gamma   90.00
#
_symmetry.space_group_name_H-M   'P 1'
#
loop_
_entity.id
_entity.type
_entity.pdbx_description
1 polymer ?
#
loop_
_entity_poly.entity_id
_entity_poly.type
_entity_poly.pdbx_seq_one_letter_code
_entity_poly.pdbx_strand_id
1 'polypeptide(L)'
;MSQLPLSPSATIVLLSAGLLVSALAVVASTHHVREGYARLQDLELRRWELQEQYTRLLLEVNTWAAPHRISQIASETLSMQVPDLSLSQVIEE
;
A
#
# COMPACT_ATOMS: atom_id res chain seq x y z
N MET A 1 -34.15 44.78 -4.62
CA MET A 1 -32.89 44.19 -5.12
C MET A 1 -31.86 45.31 -5.17
N SER A 2 -31.17 45.54 -4.06
CA SER A 2 -30.31 46.71 -3.84
C SER A 2 -29.05 46.62 -4.71
N GLN A 3 -29.03 47.38 -5.80
CA GLN A 3 -27.80 47.63 -6.54
C GLN A 3 -26.92 48.52 -5.67
N LEU A 4 -25.88 47.93 -5.04
CA LEU A 4 -24.81 48.72 -4.41
C LEU A 4 -24.14 49.52 -5.54
N PRO A 5 -24.15 50.87 -5.51
CA PRO A 5 -23.44 51.67 -6.51
C PRO A 5 -21.95 51.65 -6.16
N LEU A 6 -21.30 50.50 -6.34
CA LEU A 6 -19.85 50.43 -6.35
C LEU A 6 -19.38 51.17 -7.60
N SER A 7 -18.58 52.21 -7.42
CA SER A 7 -17.97 52.90 -8.55
C SER A 7 -17.23 51.89 -9.44
N PRO A 8 -17.17 52.10 -10.76
CA PRO A 8 -16.49 51.19 -11.67
C PRO A 8 -15.00 50.97 -11.31
N SER A 9 -14.38 51.92 -10.61
CA SER A 9 -13.04 51.74 -10.04
C SER A 9 -13.00 50.76 -8.87
N ALA A 10 -13.98 50.80 -7.96
CA ALA A 10 -14.05 49.91 -6.82
C ALA A 10 -14.25 48.45 -7.23
N THR A 11 -15.05 48.20 -8.27
CA THR A 11 -15.26 46.84 -8.80
C THR A 11 -13.99 46.28 -9.44
N ILE A 12 -13.24 47.09 -10.19
CA ILE A 12 -11.95 46.68 -10.77
C ILE A 12 -10.95 46.35 -9.67
N VAL A 13 -10.85 47.17 -8.62
CA VAL A 13 -9.96 46.90 -7.49
C VAL A 13 -10.34 45.59 -6.80
N LEU A 14 -11.63 45.37 -6.54
CA LEU A 14 -12.12 44.14 -5.92
C LEU A 14 -11.79 42.89 -6.75
N LEU A 15 -12.04 42.95 -8.07
CA LEU A 15 -11.72 41.84 -8.98
C LEU A 15 -10.22 41.58 -9.06
N SER A 16 -9.41 42.65 -9.12
CA SER A 16 -7.94 42.52 -9.16
C SER A 16 -7.41 41.88 -7.86
N ALA A 17 -7.94 42.29 -6.71
CA ALA A 17 -7.62 41.68 -5.42
C ALA A 17 -8.04 40.20 -5.39
N GLY A 18 -9.23 39.88 -5.88
CA GLY A 18 -9.71 38.49 -5.98
C GLY A 18 -8.79 37.63 -6.86
N LEU A 19 -8.33 38.18 -7.99
CA LEU A 19 -7.40 37.50 -8.89
C LEU A 19 -6.04 37.24 -8.22
N LEU A 20 -5.50 38.23 -7.50
CA LEU A 20 -4.25 38.09 -6.76
C LEU A 20 -4.36 37.02 -5.66
N VAL A 21 -5.45 37.03 -4.90
CA VAL A 21 -5.71 36.02 -3.87
C VAL A 21 -5.82 34.63 -4.50
N SER A 22 -6.53 34.49 -5.62
CA SER A 22 -6.64 33.23 -6.35
C SER A 22 -5.29 32.73 -6.84
N ALA A 23 -4.48 33.60 -7.44
CA ALA A 23 -3.14 33.25 -7.91
C ALA A 23 -2.25 32.73 -6.78
N LEU A 24 -2.25 33.42 -5.63
CA LEU A 24 -1.49 32.98 -4.45
C LEU A 24 -2.03 31.65 -3.89
N ALA A 25 -3.35 31.48 -3.84
CA ALA A 25 -3.97 30.23 -3.39
C ALA A 25 -3.58 29.05 -4.27
N VAL A 26 -3.52 29.21 -5.59
CA VAL A 26 -3.08 28.17 -6.52
C VAL A 26 -1.62 27.79 -6.29
N VAL A 27 -0.73 28.78 -6.08
CA VAL A 27 0.69 28.53 -5.78
C VAL A 27 0.83 27.77 -4.47
N ALA A 28 0.15 28.21 -3.41
CA ALA A 28 0.17 27.55 -2.11
C ALA A 28 -0.35 26.11 -2.19
N SER A 29 -1.48 25.90 -2.89
CA SER A 29 -2.04 24.56 -3.14
C SER A 29 -1.03 23.66 -3.86
N THR A 30 -0.38 24.16 -4.92
CA THR A 30 0.63 23.40 -5.67
C THR A 30 1.82 23.03 -4.78
N HIS A 31 2.26 23.93 -3.91
CA HIS A 31 3.34 23.67 -2.98
C HIS A 31 2.99 22.55 -2.00
N HIS A 32 1.82 22.62 -1.35
CA HIS A 32 1.35 21.57 -0.44
C HIS A 32 1.16 20.21 -1.14
N VAL A 33 0.65 20.21 -2.37
CA VAL A 33 0.52 18.99 -3.17
C VAL A 33 1.90 18.36 -3.40
N ARG A 34 2.91 19.16 -3.79
CA ARG A 34 4.27 18.65 -4.01
C ARG A 34 4.88 18.03 -2.75
N GLU A 35 4.72 18.67 -1.60
CA GLU A 35 5.19 18.12 -0.31
C GLU A 35 4.48 16.82 0.06
N GLY A 36 3.15 16.78 -0.12
CA GLY A 36 2.35 15.59 0.13
C GLY A 36 2.77 14.41 -0.75
N TYR A 37 2.98 14.66 -2.05
CA TYR A 37 3.48 13.65 -2.98
C TYR A 37 4.89 13.17 -2.64
N ALA A 38 5.80 14.07 -2.25
CA ALA A 38 7.14 13.66 -1.83
C ALA A 38 7.10 12.72 -0.62
N ARG A 39 6.26 13.02 0.37
CA ARG A 39 6.06 12.16 1.54
C ARG A 39 5.42 10.82 1.17
N LEU A 40 4.43 10.83 0.27
CA LEU A 40 3.79 9.61 -0.21
C LEU A 40 4.82 8.69 -0.88
N GLN A 41 5.64 9.25 -1.78
CA GLN A 41 6.64 8.50 -2.52
C GLN A 41 7.69 7.85 -1.60
N ASP A 42 8.09 8.56 -0.55
CA ASP A 42 9.00 8.04 0.49
C ASP A 42 8.40 6.88 1.29
N LEU A 43 7.10 6.95 1.61
CA LEU A 43 6.39 5.85 2.26
C LEU A 43 6.19 4.64 1.33
N GLU A 44 5.91 4.87 0.05
CA GLU A 44 5.78 3.81 -0.95
C GLU A 44 7.09 3.05 -1.15
N LEU A 45 8.22 3.76 -1.23
CA LEU A 45 9.56 3.17 -1.31
C LEU A 45 9.82 2.22 -0.13
N ARG A 46 9.53 2.67 1.10
CA ARG A 46 9.68 1.83 2.31
C ARG A 46 8.75 0.63 2.31
N ARG A 47 7.52 0.80 1.84
CA ARG A 47 6.58 -0.31 1.67
C ARG A 47 7.13 -1.35 0.70
N TRP A 48 7.71 -0.93 -0.43
CA TRP A 48 8.28 -1.84 -1.41
C TRP A 48 9.49 -2.59 -0.86
N GLU A 49 10.38 -1.91 -0.15
CA GLU A 49 11.52 -2.53 0.53
C GLU A 49 11.06 -3.62 1.51
N LEU A 50 10.08 -3.31 2.36
CA LEU A 50 9.52 -4.28 3.30
C LEU A 50 8.84 -5.46 2.59
N GLN A 51 8.14 -5.20 1.48
CA GLN A 51 7.49 -6.25 0.68
C GLN A 51 8.52 -7.19 0.04
N GLU A 52 9.65 -6.66 -0.44
CA GLU A 52 10.74 -7.47 -0.96
C GLU A 52 11.31 -8.38 0.14
N GLN A 53 11.62 -7.81 1.31
CA GLN A 53 12.13 -8.56 2.45
C GLN A 53 11.15 -9.65 2.90
N TYR A 54 9.86 -9.33 2.98
CA TYR A 54 8.82 -10.29 3.33
C TYR A 54 8.72 -11.42 2.31
N THR A 55 8.77 -11.09 1.02
CA THR A 55 8.73 -12.10 -0.05
C THR A 55 9.94 -13.02 0.01
N ARG A 56 11.15 -12.46 0.24
CA ARG A 56 12.37 -13.25 0.46
C ARG A 56 12.25 -14.17 1.66
N LEU A 57 11.79 -13.66 2.80
CA LEU A 57 11.57 -14.45 4.01
C LEU A 57 10.56 -15.59 3.74
N LEU A 58 9.49 -15.32 3.00
CA LEU A 58 8.51 -16.34 2.66
C LEU A 58 9.11 -17.44 1.77
N LEU A 59 9.99 -17.09 0.83
CA LEU A 59 10.72 -18.08 0.05
C LEU A 59 11.66 -18.91 0.92
N GLU A 60 12.39 -18.27 1.85
CA GLU A 60 13.20 -18.98 2.84
C GLU A 60 12.33 -19.95 3.65
N VAL A 61 11.24 -19.50 4.26
CA VAL A 61 10.35 -20.38 5.03
C VAL A 61 9.79 -21.53 4.20
N ASN A 62 9.35 -21.27 2.96
CA ASN A 62 8.85 -22.34 2.08
C ASN A 62 9.93 -23.37 1.71
N THR A 63 11.19 -22.95 1.53
CA THR A 63 12.29 -23.89 1.29
C THR A 63 12.60 -24.75 2.52
N TRP A 64 12.43 -24.21 3.74
CA TRP A 64 12.66 -24.94 4.99
C TRP A 64 11.47 -25.83 5.40
N ALA A 65 10.25 -25.44 5.03
CA ALA A 65 9.02 -26.19 5.21
C ALA A 65 8.80 -27.29 4.15
N ALA A 66 9.83 -27.58 3.33
CA ALA A 66 9.76 -28.62 2.32
C ALA A 66 9.16 -29.91 2.92
N PRO A 67 8.06 -30.45 2.36
CA PRO A 67 7.41 -31.66 2.87
C PRO A 67 8.38 -32.82 3.09
N HIS A 68 9.46 -32.85 2.30
CA HIS A 68 10.56 -33.79 2.46
C HIS A 68 11.20 -33.74 3.85
N ARG A 69 11.47 -32.55 4.40
CA ARG A 69 12.10 -32.40 5.71
C ARG A 69 11.18 -32.84 6.85
N ILE A 70 9.88 -32.53 6.73
CA ILE A 70 8.85 -33.03 7.66
C ILE A 70 8.75 -34.56 7.58
N SER A 71 8.76 -35.11 6.36
CA SER A 71 8.73 -36.56 6.14
C SER A 71 9.98 -37.27 6.66
N GLN A 72 11.16 -36.65 6.55
CA GLN A 72 12.40 -37.16 7.11
C GLN A 72 12.34 -37.20 8.64
N ILE A 73 11.93 -36.10 9.28
CA ILE A 73 11.81 -36.05 10.75
C ILE A 73 10.77 -37.08 11.23
N ALA A 74 9.64 -37.22 10.53
CA ALA A 74 8.61 -38.20 10.85
C ALA A 74 9.15 -39.65 10.74
N SER A 75 9.92 -39.94 9.70
CA SER A 75 10.55 -41.26 9.49
C SER A 75 11.66 -41.53 10.50
N GLU A 76 12.60 -40.59 10.67
CA GLU A 76 13.85 -40.79 11.41
C GLU A 76 13.69 -40.60 12.92
N THR A 77 12.87 -39.64 13.36
CA THR A 77 12.69 -39.33 14.80
C THR A 77 11.45 -39.99 15.38
N LEU A 78 10.36 -40.04 14.61
CA LEU A 78 9.07 -40.57 15.08
C LEU A 78 8.81 -42.00 14.59
N SER A 79 9.71 -42.59 13.79
CA SER A 79 9.55 -43.94 13.19
C SER A 79 8.23 -44.13 12.44
N MET A 80 7.64 -43.05 11.93
CA MET A 80 6.41 -43.11 11.14
C MET A 80 6.70 -43.71 9.77
N GLN A 81 5.82 -44.59 9.30
CA GLN A 81 5.86 -45.16 7.96
C GLN A 81 4.65 -44.68 7.16
N VAL A 82 4.84 -44.48 5.86
CA VAL A 82 3.74 -44.16 4.96
C VAL A 82 2.80 -45.37 4.91
N PRO A 83 1.51 -45.22 5.23
CA PRO A 83 0.57 -46.33 5.22
C PRO A 83 0.42 -46.87 3.80
N ASP A 84 0.34 -48.20 3.68
CA ASP A 84 0.10 -48.87 2.41
C ASP A 84 -1.30 -48.48 1.88
N LEU A 85 -1.36 -48.04 0.63
CA LEU A 85 -2.61 -47.66 -0.05
C LEU A 85 -3.56 -48.86 -0.18
N SER A 86 -3.05 -50.09 -0.08
CA SER A 86 -3.86 -51.31 -0.02
C SER A 86 -4.69 -51.43 1.27
N LEU A 87 -4.33 -50.68 2.33
CA LEU A 87 -5.00 -50.67 3.64
C LEU A 87 -5.94 -49.46 3.82
N SER A 88 -5.98 -48.51 2.88
CA SER A 88 -6.89 -47.36 2.98
C SER A 88 -8.27 -47.72 2.44
N GLN A 89 -9.25 -47.88 3.34
CA GLN A 89 -10.64 -48.05 2.96
C GLN A 89 -11.35 -46.71 3.09
N VAL A 90 -11.81 -46.16 1.96
CA VAL A 90 -12.66 -44.97 1.95
C VAL A 90 -14.03 -45.38 2.47
N ILE A 91 -14.43 -44.82 3.60
CA ILE A 91 -15.78 -44.98 4.13
C ILE A 91 -16.65 -44.03 3.32
N GLU A 92 -17.48 -44.59 2.43
CA GLU A 92 -18.59 -43.84 1.85
C GLU A 92 -19.71 -43.78 2.89
N GLU A 93 -20.11 -42.55 3.24
CA GLU A 93 -21.30 -42.24 4.04
C GLU A 93 -22.57 -42.38 3.22
#